data_AF-A0AAT9HZS4-F1
#
_entry.id   AF-A0AAT9HZS4-F1
#
_cell.length_a   1.000
_cell.length_b   1.000
_cell.length_c   1.000
_cell.angle_alpha   90.00
_cell.angle_beta   90.00
_cell.angle_gamma   90.00
#
_symmetry.space_group_name_H-M   'P 1'
#
loop_
_entity.id
_entity.type
_entity.pdbx_description
1 polymer ?
#
loop_
_entity_poly.entity_id
_entity_poly.type
_entity_poly.pdbx_seq_one_letter_code
_entity_poly.pdbx_strand_id
1 'polypeptide(L)'
;MTQPTPIDHPISKLSFFLRHTAAWKREVRENAETTKEGLSRPGVLTDADVARIKRVYTEQQEDLALFEAQSARWAALPNLSGTRRSGLAELDDNLAELRRINGQILDMAALLERATLEQQMSAPDVEWGIAALRGELPRM
;
A
#
# COMPACT_ATOMS: atom_id res chain seq x y z
N MET A 1 15.66 -3.54 14.66
CA MET A 1 14.74 -2.64 15.38
C MET A 1 13.76 -3.51 16.13
N THR A 2 13.62 -3.34 17.44
CA THR A 2 12.69 -4.11 18.26
C THR A 2 11.29 -3.62 17.97
N GLN A 3 10.40 -4.47 17.44
CA GLN A 3 9.00 -4.07 17.25
C GLN A 3 8.40 -3.69 18.62
N PRO A 4 7.71 -2.55 18.75
CA PRO A 4 7.09 -2.17 20.00
C PRO A 4 6.05 -3.21 20.41
N THR A 5 6.03 -3.56 21.69
CA THR A 5 5.05 -4.51 22.24
C THR A 5 3.63 -3.98 21.98
N PRO A 6 2.73 -4.77 21.39
CA PRO A 6 1.36 -4.33 21.10
C PRO A 6 0.68 -3.86 22.39
N ILE A 7 0.18 -2.62 22.39
CA ILE A 7 -0.59 -2.08 23.52
C ILE A 7 -2.03 -2.54 23.36
N ASP A 8 -2.57 -3.20 24.37
CA ASP A 8 -3.98 -3.57 24.40
C ASP A 8 -4.87 -2.33 24.64
N HIS A 9 -5.82 -2.12 23.74
CA HIS A 9 -6.77 -1.01 23.82
C HIS A 9 -8.15 -1.48 24.32
N PRO A 10 -8.85 -0.67 25.13
CA PRO A 10 -10.21 -0.98 25.53
C PRO A 10 -11.19 -0.77 24.36
N ILE A 11 -12.27 -1.56 24.29
CA ILE A 11 -13.28 -1.47 23.22
C ILE A 11 -13.97 -0.10 23.12
N SER A 12 -13.89 0.74 24.17
CA SER A 12 -14.32 2.13 24.12
C SER A 12 -13.57 2.96 23.06
N LYS A 13 -12.40 2.49 22.60
CA LYS A 13 -11.63 3.09 21.51
C LYS A 13 -12.12 2.68 20.11
N LEU A 14 -13.09 1.78 19.97
CA LEU A 14 -13.57 1.31 18.66
C LEU A 14 -13.91 2.46 17.69
N SER A 15 -14.55 3.53 18.18
CA SER A 15 -14.89 4.70 17.33
C SER A 15 -13.65 5.42 16.79
N PHE A 16 -12.53 5.43 17.52
CA PHE A 16 -11.27 5.96 17.03
C PHE A 16 -10.71 5.08 15.91
N PHE A 17 -10.68 3.75 16.11
CA PHE A 17 -10.20 2.80 15.11
C PHE A 17 -11.01 2.88 13.81
N LEU A 18 -12.33 3.00 13.90
CA LEU A 18 -13.20 3.19 12.75
C LEU A 18 -12.87 4.47 11.98
N ARG A 19 -12.78 5.62 12.65
CA ARG A 19 -12.44 6.89 11.98
C ARG A 19 -11.04 6.87 11.38
N HIS A 20 -10.09 6.30 12.09
CA HIS A 20 -8.70 6.22 11.65
C HIS A 20 -8.57 5.33 10.41
N THR A 21 -9.11 4.11 10.46
CA THR A 21 -9.07 3.18 9.31
C THR A 21 -9.86 3.71 8.12
N ALA A 22 -10.98 4.40 8.33
CA ALA A 22 -11.71 5.05 7.24
C ALA A 22 -10.90 6.18 6.56
N ALA A 23 -10.13 6.97 7.34
CA ALA A 23 -9.25 7.99 6.78
C ALA A 23 -8.06 7.37 6.04
N TRP A 24 -7.42 6.38 6.65
CA TRP A 24 -6.31 5.63 6.07
C TRP A 24 -6.72 4.99 4.74
N LYS A 25 -7.93 4.43 4.65
CA LYS A 25 -8.46 3.87 3.39
C LYS A 25 -8.51 4.87 2.26
N ARG A 26 -8.91 6.12 2.52
CA ARG A 26 -8.95 7.15 1.48
C ARG A 26 -7.53 7.46 0.98
N GLU A 27 -6.60 7.65 1.89
CA GLU A 27 -5.20 7.93 1.57
C GLU A 27 -4.56 6.80 0.75
N VAL A 28 -4.75 5.54 1.16
CA VAL A 28 -4.22 4.39 0.42
C VAL A 28 -4.86 4.27 -0.96
N ARG A 29 -6.15 4.56 -1.13
CA ARG A 29 -6.80 4.58 -2.45
C ARG A 29 -6.21 5.67 -3.35
N GLU A 30 -6.02 6.88 -2.84
CA GLU A 30 -5.39 7.99 -3.58
C GLU A 30 -3.97 7.64 -4.02
N ASN A 31 -3.20 7.01 -3.13
CA ASN A 31 -1.85 6.57 -3.44
C ASN A 31 -1.82 5.39 -4.43
N ALA A 32 -2.84 4.51 -4.41
CA ALA A 32 -2.98 3.45 -5.39
C ALA A 32 -3.19 4.01 -6.80
N GLU A 33 -4.08 4.99 -6.96
CA GLU A 33 -4.27 5.66 -8.25
C GLU A 33 -3.00 6.39 -8.69
N THR A 34 -2.31 7.08 -7.78
CA THR A 34 -1.01 7.73 -8.09
C THR A 34 0.04 6.73 -8.56
N THR A 35 0.14 5.58 -7.88
CA THR A 35 1.08 4.51 -8.27
C THR A 35 0.72 3.92 -9.63
N LYS A 36 -0.58 3.74 -9.89
CA LYS A 36 -1.10 3.26 -11.18
C LYS A 36 -0.84 4.23 -12.32
N GLU A 37 -0.96 5.54 -12.09
CA GLU A 37 -0.57 6.56 -13.07
C GLU A 37 0.93 6.46 -13.42
N GLY A 38 1.77 6.17 -12.43
CA GLY A 38 3.20 5.89 -12.64
C GLY A 38 3.46 4.76 -13.64
N LEU A 39 2.61 3.72 -13.66
CA LEU A 39 2.74 2.62 -14.65
C LEU A 39 2.50 3.10 -16.10
N SER A 40 1.69 4.14 -16.28
CA SER A 40 1.38 4.69 -17.61
C SER A 40 2.41 5.70 -18.09
N ARG A 41 3.40 6.05 -17.24
CA ARG A 41 4.43 7.06 -17.52
C ARG A 41 5.82 6.52 -17.12
N PRO A 42 6.41 5.62 -17.93
CA PRO A 42 7.74 5.09 -17.67
C PRO A 42 8.77 6.21 -17.47
N GLY A 43 9.70 6.02 -16.53
CA GLY A 43 10.76 6.99 -16.22
C GLY A 43 10.36 8.18 -15.34
N VAL A 44 9.11 8.27 -14.86
CA VAL A 44 8.72 9.32 -13.88
C VAL A 44 9.17 9.00 -12.46
N LEU A 45 9.29 7.70 -12.13
CA LEU A 45 9.73 7.24 -10.82
C LEU A 45 11.17 6.72 -10.90
N THR A 46 11.96 7.09 -9.90
CA THR A 46 13.31 6.56 -9.69
C THR A 46 13.26 5.21 -8.96
N ASP A 47 14.36 4.45 -9.00
CA ASP A 47 14.55 3.27 -8.15
C ASP A 47 14.31 3.58 -6.66
N ALA A 48 14.73 4.77 -6.20
CA ALA A 48 14.54 5.21 -4.82
C ALA A 48 13.06 5.43 -4.48
N ASP A 49 12.27 5.95 -5.41
CA ASP A 49 10.82 6.13 -5.23
C ASP A 49 10.11 4.78 -5.13
N VAL A 50 10.44 3.84 -6.03
CA VAL A 50 9.87 2.48 -6.01
C VAL A 50 10.25 1.74 -4.73
N ALA A 51 11.52 1.82 -4.30
CA ALA A 51 11.98 1.23 -3.05
C ALA A 51 11.25 1.81 -1.83
N ARG A 52 11.01 3.13 -1.83
CA ARG A 52 10.23 3.79 -0.77
C ARG A 52 8.79 3.31 -0.75
N ILE A 53 8.12 3.21 -1.89
CA ILE A 53 6.75 2.68 -1.99
C ILE A 53 6.72 1.26 -1.40
N LYS A 54 7.59 0.37 -1.88
CA LYS A 54 7.67 -1.02 -1.38
C LYS A 54 7.84 -1.08 0.14
N ARG A 55 8.78 -0.29 0.68
CA ARG A 55 9.02 -0.23 2.13
C ARG A 55 7.78 0.23 2.89
N VAL A 56 7.19 1.37 2.53
CA VAL A 56 6.02 1.95 3.22
C VAL A 56 4.85 0.97 3.23
N TYR A 57 4.51 0.37 2.09
CA TYR A 57 3.36 -0.53 2.02
C TYR A 57 3.61 -1.90 2.62
N THR A 58 4.88 -2.32 2.74
CA THR A 58 5.24 -3.51 3.54
C THR A 58 5.08 -3.22 5.03
N GLU A 59 5.62 -2.10 5.52
CA GLU A 59 5.44 -1.67 6.92
C GLU A 59 3.96 -1.53 7.28
N GLN A 60 3.15 -0.95 6.39
CA GLN A 60 1.71 -0.85 6.61
C GLN A 60 1.00 -2.21 6.68
N GLN A 61 1.44 -3.24 5.94
CA GLN A 61 0.87 -4.59 6.08
C GLN A 61 1.16 -5.19 7.46
N GLU A 62 2.36 -4.94 8.00
CA GLU A 62 2.72 -5.34 9.36
C GLU A 62 1.87 -4.60 10.40
N ASP A 63 1.67 -3.29 10.22
CA ASP A 63 0.80 -2.49 11.10
C ASP A 63 -0.65 -2.98 11.08
N LEU A 64 -1.19 -3.35 9.92
CA LEU A 64 -2.55 -3.90 9.80
C LEU A 64 -2.74 -5.16 10.65
N ALA A 65 -1.71 -6.01 10.75
CA ALA A 65 -1.79 -7.20 11.59
C ALA A 65 -2.02 -6.86 13.09
N LEU A 66 -1.50 -5.73 13.56
CA LEU A 66 -1.73 -5.25 14.93
C LEU A 66 -3.19 -4.80 15.14
N PHE A 67 -3.76 -4.11 14.15
CA PHE A 67 -5.16 -3.69 14.17
C PHE A 67 -6.13 -4.88 14.14
N GLU A 68 -5.84 -5.87 13.30
CA GLU A 68 -6.63 -7.10 13.20
C GLU A 68 -6.58 -7.92 14.48
N ALA A 69 -5.39 -8.06 15.08
CA ALA A 69 -5.25 -8.71 16.37
C ALA A 69 -6.08 -8.00 17.44
N GLN A 70 -6.11 -6.66 17.43
CA GLN A 70 -6.95 -5.88 18.35
C GLN A 70 -8.45 -6.07 18.08
N SER A 71 -8.87 -6.12 16.81
CA SER A 71 -10.27 -6.39 16.43
C SER A 71 -10.71 -7.78 16.89
N ALA A 72 -9.88 -8.81 16.64
CA ALA A 72 -10.12 -10.17 17.08
C ALA A 72 -10.24 -10.28 18.62
N ARG A 73 -9.38 -9.59 19.37
CA ARG A 73 -9.48 -9.51 20.84
C ARG A 73 -10.81 -8.91 21.28
N TRP A 74 -11.28 -7.85 20.61
CA TRP A 74 -12.58 -7.25 20.92
C TRP A 74 -13.76 -8.13 20.54
N ALA A 75 -13.69 -8.84 19.42
CA ALA A 75 -14.72 -9.77 18.98
C ALA A 75 -14.93 -10.94 19.96
N ALA A 76 -13.88 -11.34 20.68
CA ALA A 76 -13.93 -12.39 21.70
C ALA A 76 -14.55 -11.93 23.04
N LEU A 77 -14.86 -10.64 23.23
CA LEU A 77 -15.44 -10.16 24.48
C LEU A 77 -16.88 -10.68 24.68
N PRO A 78 -17.25 -11.06 25.91
CA PRO A 78 -18.63 -11.44 26.20
C PRO A 78 -19.55 -10.22 26.18
N ASN A 79 -20.84 -10.44 25.89
CA ASN A 79 -21.91 -9.45 26.01
C ASN A 79 -21.73 -8.16 25.17
N LEU A 80 -21.21 -8.29 23.94
CA LEU A 80 -21.14 -7.16 23.00
C LEU A 80 -22.54 -6.65 22.60
N SER A 81 -22.75 -5.35 22.80
CA SER A 81 -23.95 -4.68 22.30
C SER A 81 -24.04 -4.76 20.77
N GLY A 82 -25.25 -4.63 20.22
CA GLY A 82 -25.47 -4.62 18.76
C GLY A 82 -24.60 -3.57 18.06
N THR A 83 -24.53 -2.36 18.59
CA THR A 83 -23.69 -1.28 18.07
C THR A 83 -22.20 -1.64 18.03
N ARG A 84 -21.68 -2.31 19.08
CA ARG A 84 -20.28 -2.74 19.11
C ARG A 84 -20.01 -3.85 18.10
N ARG A 85 -20.94 -4.78 17.91
CA ARG A 85 -20.83 -5.83 16.89
C ARG A 85 -20.80 -5.24 15.48
N SER A 86 -21.72 -4.33 15.16
CA SER A 86 -21.72 -3.64 13.86
C SER A 86 -20.44 -2.84 13.64
N GLY A 87 -19.95 -2.13 14.66
CA GLY A 87 -18.70 -1.38 14.56
C GLY A 87 -17.46 -2.28 14.39
N LEU A 88 -17.43 -3.48 14.96
CA LEU A 88 -16.36 -4.44 14.71
C LEU A 88 -16.41 -4.99 13.29
N ALA A 89 -17.61 -5.31 12.77
CA ALA A 89 -17.76 -5.73 11.38
C ALA A 89 -17.29 -4.65 10.40
N GLU A 90 -17.64 -3.38 10.64
CA GLU A 90 -17.15 -2.26 9.83
C GLU A 90 -15.62 -2.09 9.94
N LEU A 91 -15.05 -2.30 11.12
CA LEU A 91 -13.60 -2.26 11.31
C LEU A 91 -12.92 -3.38 10.51
N ASP A 92 -13.43 -4.61 10.58
CA ASP A 92 -12.89 -5.76 9.85
C ASP A 92 -12.97 -5.54 8.33
N ASP A 93 -14.08 -5.00 7.83
CA ASP A 93 -14.23 -4.62 6.42
C ASP A 93 -13.20 -3.55 6.01
N ASN A 94 -12.96 -2.56 6.87
CA ASN A 94 -11.95 -1.53 6.62
C ASN A 94 -10.54 -2.13 6.54
N LEU A 95 -10.19 -3.03 7.45
CA LEU A 95 -8.87 -3.67 7.50
C LEU A 95 -8.65 -4.61 6.31
N ALA A 96 -9.65 -5.40 5.94
CA ALA A 96 -9.60 -6.26 4.77
C ALA A 96 -9.38 -5.45 3.48
N GLU A 97 -10.07 -4.32 3.35
CA GLU A 97 -9.90 -3.43 2.21
C GLU A 97 -8.51 -2.77 2.18
N LEU A 98 -8.01 -2.27 3.32
CA LEU A 98 -6.65 -1.72 3.43
C LEU A 98 -5.60 -2.76 2.99
N ARG A 99 -5.71 -3.98 3.49
CA ARG A 99 -4.80 -5.08 3.13
C ARG A 99 -4.82 -5.34 1.63
N ARG A 100 -6.01 -5.37 1.04
CA ARG A 100 -6.17 -5.58 -0.41
C ARG A 100 -5.50 -4.47 -1.22
N ILE A 101 -5.73 -3.20 -0.89
CA ILE A 101 -5.19 -2.08 -1.67
C ILE A 101 -3.68 -1.95 -1.47
N ASN A 102 -3.17 -2.15 -0.25
CA ASN A 102 -1.72 -2.19 0.00
C ASN A 102 -1.05 -3.29 -0.84
N GLY A 103 -1.68 -4.48 -0.94
CA GLY A 103 -1.21 -5.55 -1.83
C GLY A 103 -1.16 -5.11 -3.30
N GLN A 104 -2.21 -4.45 -3.79
CA GLN A 104 -2.24 -3.91 -5.16
C GLN A 104 -1.11 -2.91 -5.42
N ILE A 105 -0.81 -2.04 -4.45
CA ILE A 105 0.29 -1.08 -4.58
C ILE A 105 1.64 -1.79 -4.63
N LEU A 106 1.85 -2.82 -3.80
CA LEU A 106 3.07 -3.62 -3.83
C LEU A 106 3.24 -4.35 -5.15
N ASP A 107 2.16 -4.91 -5.70
CA ASP A 107 2.18 -5.56 -7.03
C ASP A 107 2.54 -4.54 -8.12
N MET A 108 1.95 -3.35 -8.11
CA MET A 108 2.27 -2.28 -9.05
C MET A 108 3.72 -1.79 -8.88
N ALA A 109 4.22 -1.67 -7.65
CA ALA A 109 5.60 -1.29 -7.39
C ALA A 109 6.59 -2.35 -7.91
N ALA A 110 6.26 -3.64 -7.81
CA ALA A 110 7.07 -4.72 -8.39
C ALA A 110 7.09 -4.68 -9.92
N LEU A 111 6.01 -4.20 -10.57
CA LEU A 111 6.00 -3.94 -12.01
C LEU A 111 6.86 -2.71 -12.36
N LEU A 112 6.75 -1.62 -11.59
CA LEU A 112 7.52 -0.40 -11.78
C LEU A 112 9.03 -0.60 -11.61
N GLU A 113 9.45 -1.47 -10.70
CA GLU A 113 10.87 -1.84 -10.49
C GLU A 113 11.55 -2.36 -11.76
N ARG A 114 10.79 -2.89 -12.73
CA ARG A 114 11.30 -3.37 -14.01
C ARG A 114 11.34 -2.29 -15.11
N ALA A 115 10.85 -1.09 -14.81
CA ALA A 115 10.63 0.00 -15.77
C ALA A 115 11.01 1.38 -15.20
N THR A 116 11.91 1.42 -14.21
CA THR A 116 12.40 2.66 -13.59
C THR A 116 13.30 3.44 -14.55
N LEU A 117 13.48 4.73 -14.24
CA LEU A 117 14.33 5.63 -15.03
C LEU A 117 15.77 5.07 -15.13
N GLU A 118 16.33 4.54 -14.04
CA GLU A 118 17.66 3.95 -14.00
C GLU A 118 17.77 2.69 -14.87
N GLN A 119 16.75 1.82 -14.91
CA GLN A 119 16.73 0.67 -15.81
C GLN A 119 16.64 1.09 -17.28
N GLN A 120 15.86 2.13 -17.58
CA GLN A 120 15.78 2.68 -18.94
C GLN A 120 17.11 3.35 -19.36
N MET A 121 17.78 4.02 -18.44
CA MET A 121 19.08 4.67 -18.67
C MET A 121 20.27 3.70 -18.66
N SER A 122 20.13 2.52 -18.05
CA SER A 122 21.19 1.50 -18.00
C SER A 122 21.21 0.61 -19.25
N ALA A 123 20.21 0.70 -20.12
CA ALA A 123 20.30 0.15 -21.47
C ALA A 123 21.42 0.91 -22.22
N PRO A 124 22.40 0.20 -22.83
CA PRO A 124 23.57 0.85 -23.39
C PRO A 124 23.16 1.90 -24.43
N ASP A 125 23.67 3.13 -24.28
CA ASP A 125 23.40 4.29 -25.16
C ASP A 125 23.55 3.97 -26.66
N VAL A 126 24.42 3.00 -26.99
CA VAL A 126 24.61 2.47 -28.34
C VAL A 126 23.36 1.79 -28.91
N GLU A 127 22.61 1.03 -28.13
CA GLU A 127 21.40 0.37 -28.63
C GLU A 127 20.28 1.36 -28.89
N TRP A 128 20.12 2.37 -28.03
CA TRP A 128 19.17 3.47 -28.27
C TRP A 128 19.61 4.36 -29.43
N GLY A 129 20.92 4.62 -29.57
CA GLY A 129 21.48 5.32 -30.72
C GLY A 129 21.27 4.56 -32.03
N ILE A 130 21.44 3.24 -32.02
CA ILE A 130 21.17 2.36 -33.18
C ILE A 130 19.66 2.32 -33.48
N ALA A 131 18.80 2.19 -32.47
CA ALA A 131 17.35 2.20 -32.65
C ALA A 131 16.84 3.56 -33.16
N ALA A 132 17.43 4.68 -32.71
CA ALA A 132 17.15 6.02 -33.22
C ALA A 132 17.52 6.14 -34.70
N LEU A 133 18.72 5.67 -35.08
CA LEU A 133 19.17 5.64 -36.47
C LEU A 133 18.32 4.73 -37.36
N ARG A 134 17.70 3.69 -36.78
CA ARG A 134 16.79 2.77 -37.47
C ARG A 134 15.32 3.21 -37.46
N GLY A 135 14.98 4.26 -36.73
CA GLY A 135 13.59 4.74 -36.59
C GLY A 135 12.69 3.82 -35.74
N GLU A 136 13.30 2.99 -34.89
CA GLU A 136 12.63 1.96 -34.08
C GLU A 136 12.26 2.46 -32.67
N LEU A 137 12.53 3.73 -32.38
CA LEU A 137 12.14 4.33 -31.09
C LEU A 137 10.62 4.49 -31.00
N PRO A 138 9.99 4.08 -29.88
CA PRO A 138 8.60 4.41 -29.62
C PRO A 138 8.45 5.93 -29.56
N ARG A 139 7.46 6.47 -30.28
CA ARG A 139 7.17 7.91 -30.24
C ARG A 139 6.74 8.29 -28.82
N MET A 140 7.50 9.19 -28.20
CA MET A 140 7.11 9.93 -27.00
C MET A 140 5.90 10.82 -27.24
#